data_AF-A0A5P5ZQF2-F1
#
_entry.id   AF-A0A5P5ZQF2-F1
#
_cell.length_a   1.000
_cell.length_b   1.000
_cell.length_c   1.000
_cell.angle_alpha   90.00
_cell.angle_beta   90.00
_cell.angle_gamma   90.00
#
_symmetry.space_group_name_H-M   'P 1'
#
loop_
_entity.id
_entity.type
_entity.pdbx_description
1 polymer ?
#
loop_
_entity_poly.entity_id
_entity_poly.type
_entity_poly.pdbx_seq_one_letter_code
_entity_poly.pdbx_strand_id
1 'polypeptide(L)'
;MQKTYILLAILLGCLLHSQIKMKINLIGLEKTTNGPSYKIQVNLKNTTDDFFAIPVVLTKLKGYFEGDRCVDNLNFTEIKNLDVTAVLKSSGNIMEAYNSPFPQYSMEDLLAMQKENKIANSIKQNNLRRWMCEHNISDIKFAEMNKTLSENIVLLNPKEEISWSIFFRPSSLDCLDCDLYFFYMLKEDSDLDFALLHCVDDSIYTYLTEDQKSKLSGYKLYSGELLSNEIKIHYNSMTVPD
;
A
#
# COMPACT_ATOMS: atom_id res chain seq x y z
N MET A 1 -4.73 26.55 -38.58
CA MET A 1 -3.71 26.40 -37.52
C MET A 1 -4.30 26.60 -36.12
N GLN A 2 -4.88 27.76 -35.77
CA GLN A 2 -5.42 28.02 -34.42
C GLN A 2 -6.50 27.01 -33.96
N LYS A 3 -7.41 26.61 -34.86
CA LYS A 3 -8.42 25.55 -34.57
C LYS A 3 -7.81 24.17 -34.29
N THR A 4 -6.66 23.87 -34.92
CA THR A 4 -5.94 22.60 -34.75
C THR A 4 -5.26 22.53 -33.39
N TYR A 5 -4.68 23.65 -32.91
CA TYR A 5 -4.10 23.74 -31.57
C TYR A 5 -5.13 23.63 -30.45
N ILE A 6 -6.33 24.20 -30.64
CA ILE A 6 -7.43 24.06 -29.68
C ILE A 6 -7.90 22.61 -29.60
N LEU A 7 -8.03 21.92 -30.75
CA LEU A 7 -8.41 20.51 -30.78
C LEU A 7 -7.34 19.63 -30.11
N LEU A 8 -6.05 19.92 -30.35
CA LEU A 8 -4.94 19.22 -29.71
C LEU A 8 -4.93 19.45 -28.20
N ALA A 9 -5.15 20.68 -27.74
CA ALA A 9 -5.21 21.03 -26.33
C ALA A 9 -6.40 20.36 -25.61
N ILE A 10 -7.54 20.22 -26.29
CA ILE A 10 -8.71 19.48 -25.77
C ILE A 10 -8.41 17.98 -25.71
N LEU A 11 -7.80 17.40 -26.75
CA LEU A 11 -7.43 15.98 -26.77
C LEU A 11 -6.40 15.66 -25.67
N LEU A 12 -5.37 16.50 -25.52
CA LEU A 12 -4.39 16.41 -24.44
C LEU A 12 -5.05 16.61 -23.06
N GLY A 13 -5.98 17.55 -22.93
CA GLY A 13 -6.74 17.76 -21.69
C GLY A 13 -7.58 16.55 -21.28
N CYS A 14 -8.15 15.82 -22.24
CA CYS A 14 -8.85 14.56 -21.99
C CYS A 14 -7.91 13.42 -21.57
N LEU A 15 -6.67 13.40 -22.06
CA LEU A 15 -5.66 12.39 -21.72
C LEU A 15 -5.02 12.63 -20.33
N LEU A 16 -5.07 13.86 -19.82
CA LEU A 16 -4.42 14.24 -18.55
C LEU A 16 -5.27 13.99 -17.29
N HIS A 17 -6.50 13.49 -17.45
CA HIS A 17 -7.32 13.11 -16.30
C HIS A 17 -7.01 11.68 -15.89
N SER A 18 -6.38 11.50 -14.72
CA SER A 18 -6.19 10.16 -14.15
C SER A 18 -7.52 9.41 -14.08
N GLN A 19 -7.56 8.22 -14.67
CA GLN A 19 -8.75 7.36 -14.78
C GLN A 19 -9.25 6.94 -13.40
N ILE A 20 -8.31 6.67 -12.49
CA ILE A 20 -8.54 6.36 -11.09
C ILE A 20 -8.03 7.53 -10.24
N LYS A 21 -8.80 7.94 -9.23
CA LYS A 21 -8.42 9.00 -8.30
C LYS A 21 -8.39 8.47 -6.87
N MET A 22 -7.28 8.70 -6.18
CA MET A 22 -7.15 8.47 -4.75
C MET A 22 -7.29 9.80 -4.01
N LYS A 23 -8.09 9.82 -2.95
CA LYS A 23 -8.22 10.96 -2.03
C LYS A 23 -8.11 10.50 -0.59
N ILE A 24 -7.58 11.35 0.26
CA ILE A 24 -7.44 11.08 1.68
C ILE A 24 -8.00 12.22 2.53
N ASN A 25 -8.54 11.85 3.69
CA ASN A 25 -8.97 12.77 4.73
C ASN A 25 -8.52 12.27 6.10
N LEU A 26 -8.09 13.20 6.96
CA LEU A 26 -7.89 12.91 8.38
C LEU A 26 -9.27 12.85 9.05
N ILE A 27 -9.63 11.70 9.62
CA ILE A 27 -10.94 11.50 10.27
C ILE A 27 -10.83 11.21 11.77
N GLY A 28 -9.62 11.04 12.29
CA GLY A 28 -9.40 10.82 13.72
C GLY A 28 -7.93 10.90 14.11
N LEU A 29 -7.71 11.17 15.39
CA LEU A 29 -6.40 11.18 16.03
C LEU A 29 -6.52 10.50 17.39
N GLU A 30 -5.74 9.45 17.59
CA GLU A 30 -5.61 8.74 18.86
C GLU A 30 -4.21 8.97 19.40
N LYS A 31 -4.09 9.36 20.68
CA LYS A 31 -2.80 9.43 21.36
C LYS A 31 -2.47 8.05 21.93
N THR A 32 -1.34 7.49 21.56
CA THR A 32 -0.84 6.21 22.07
C THR A 32 0.45 6.41 22.84
N THR A 33 0.88 5.41 23.61
CA THR A 33 2.19 5.40 24.27
C THR A 33 3.35 5.58 23.28
N ASN A 34 3.17 5.18 22.03
CA ASN A 34 4.17 5.29 20.97
C ASN A 34 4.00 6.56 20.10
N GLY A 35 3.24 7.54 20.58
CA GLY A 35 2.95 8.79 19.87
C GLY A 35 1.57 8.82 19.19
N PRO A 36 1.31 9.80 18.32
CA PRO A 36 0.02 9.97 17.66
C PRO A 36 -0.24 8.88 16.61
N SER A 37 -1.48 8.40 16.58
CA SER A 37 -2.04 7.46 15.61
C SER A 37 -3.15 8.14 14.83
N TYR A 38 -2.91 8.42 13.56
CA TYR A 38 -3.83 9.14 12.69
C TYR A 38 -4.73 8.15 11.97
N LYS A 39 -6.05 8.33 12.09
CA LYS A 39 -7.02 7.57 11.32
C LYS A 39 -7.30 8.30 10.01
N ILE A 40 -6.85 7.72 8.91
CA ILE A 40 -6.99 8.29 7.57
C ILE A 40 -8.09 7.55 6.82
N GLN A 41 -9.08 8.28 6.32
CA GLN A 41 -10.01 7.75 5.34
C GLN A 41 -9.37 7.85 3.95
N VAL A 42 -9.36 6.75 3.20
CA VAL A 42 -8.90 6.70 1.82
C VAL A 42 -10.09 6.40 0.93
N ASN A 43 -10.27 7.21 -0.12
CA ASN A 43 -11.32 7.06 -1.12
C ASN A 43 -10.67 6.80 -2.47
N LEU A 44 -11.01 5.68 -3.10
CA LEU A 44 -10.54 5.31 -4.43
C LEU A 44 -11.72 5.33 -5.39
N LYS A 45 -11.65 6.23 -6.38
CA LYS A 45 -12.74 6.49 -7.32
C LYS A 45 -12.33 6.14 -8.74
N ASN A 46 -13.14 5.31 -9.39
CA ASN A 46 -13.12 5.18 -10.83
C ASN A 46 -13.87 6.36 -11.46
N THR A 47 -13.19 7.17 -12.27
CA THR A 47 -13.81 8.34 -12.92
C THR A 47 -14.28 8.05 -14.34
N THR A 48 -14.02 6.85 -14.85
CA THR A 48 -14.29 6.44 -16.23
C THR A 48 -15.63 5.71 -16.35
N ASP A 49 -15.95 5.29 -17.57
CA ASP A 49 -17.07 4.41 -17.89
C ASP A 49 -16.64 2.93 -18.04
N ASP A 50 -15.35 2.63 -17.79
CA ASP A 50 -14.79 1.28 -17.85
C ASP A 50 -14.79 0.62 -16.47
N PHE A 51 -14.74 -0.71 -16.42
CA PHE A 51 -14.48 -1.46 -15.19
C PHE A 51 -12.98 -1.57 -14.94
N PHE A 52 -12.53 -1.49 -13.69
CA PHE A 52 -11.11 -1.57 -13.32
C PHE A 52 -10.82 -2.66 -12.28
N ALA A 53 -9.69 -3.33 -12.44
CA ALA A 53 -9.12 -4.25 -11.46
C ALA A 53 -7.79 -3.67 -10.95
N ILE A 54 -7.78 -3.25 -9.69
CA ILE A 54 -6.68 -2.48 -9.08
C ILE A 54 -6.07 -3.32 -7.96
N PRO A 55 -4.81 -3.75 -8.08
CA PRO A 55 -4.17 -4.56 -7.06
C PRO A 55 -3.59 -3.65 -5.98
N VAL A 56 -4.23 -3.60 -4.82
CA VAL A 56 -3.88 -2.69 -3.72
C VAL A 56 -4.17 -3.33 -2.37
N VAL A 57 -3.20 -3.25 -1.46
CA VAL A 57 -3.40 -3.68 -0.07
C VAL A 57 -4.06 -2.54 0.71
N LEU A 58 -5.25 -2.80 1.24
CA LEU A 58 -6.08 -1.78 1.92
C LEU A 58 -5.82 -1.68 3.43
N THR A 59 -5.03 -2.59 4.00
CA THR A 59 -4.94 -2.78 5.46
C THR A 59 -3.69 -2.24 6.10
N LYS A 60 -2.61 -2.02 5.34
CA LYS A 60 -1.30 -1.60 5.85
C LYS A 60 -0.63 -0.55 4.97
N LEU A 61 0.27 0.23 5.56
CA LEU A 61 1.10 1.22 4.87
C LEU A 61 2.57 0.83 4.92
N LYS A 62 3.29 1.10 3.84
CA LYS A 62 4.76 1.06 3.83
C LYS A 62 5.37 2.46 3.90
N GLY A 63 6.62 2.53 4.33
CA GLY A 63 7.41 3.77 4.33
C GLY A 63 7.91 4.12 2.93
N TYR A 64 8.18 5.40 2.70
CA TYR A 64 8.80 5.89 1.48
C TYR A 64 10.32 5.69 1.55
N PHE A 65 10.89 5.08 0.51
CA PHE A 65 12.34 4.90 0.34
C PHE A 65 12.79 5.53 -0.97
N GLU A 66 13.91 6.25 -0.94
CA GLU A 66 14.46 6.81 -2.16
C GLU A 66 14.99 5.68 -3.03
N GLY A 67 14.46 5.56 -4.24
CA GLY A 67 14.83 4.50 -5.18
C GLY A 67 13.87 3.32 -5.24
N ASP A 68 12.83 3.26 -4.40
CA ASP A 68 11.72 2.31 -4.58
C ASP A 68 11.10 2.51 -5.97
N ARG A 69 11.16 1.46 -6.80
CA ARG A 69 10.54 1.45 -8.13
C ARG A 69 9.24 0.68 -8.12
N CYS A 70 8.31 1.08 -8.98
CA CYS A 70 7.06 0.34 -9.24
C CYS A 70 7.25 -1.12 -9.68
N VAL A 71 8.46 -1.48 -10.15
CA VAL A 71 8.80 -2.80 -10.73
C VAL A 71 9.74 -3.62 -9.82
N ASP A 72 10.02 -3.18 -8.58
CA ASP A 72 11.03 -3.85 -7.73
C ASP A 72 10.52 -5.17 -7.08
N ASN A 73 10.20 -6.15 -7.92
CA ASN A 73 9.87 -7.53 -7.52
C ASN A 73 11.09 -8.46 -7.54
N LEU A 74 12.29 -7.94 -7.86
CA LEU A 74 13.41 -8.80 -8.30
C LEU A 74 14.08 -9.62 -7.18
N ASN A 75 13.86 -9.32 -5.90
CA ASN A 75 14.60 -9.98 -4.81
C ASN A 75 13.80 -10.29 -3.54
N PHE A 76 12.49 -10.06 -3.50
CA PHE A 76 11.70 -10.26 -2.28
C PHE A 76 10.80 -11.50 -2.39
N THR A 77 10.63 -12.16 -1.25
CA THR A 77 9.67 -13.27 -1.05
C THR A 77 8.21 -12.81 -1.10
N GLU A 78 7.95 -11.50 -1.20
CA GLU A 78 6.62 -10.91 -1.27
C GLU A 78 6.55 -9.77 -2.30
N ILE A 79 5.36 -9.56 -2.89
CA ILE A 79 5.09 -8.44 -3.80
C ILE A 79 4.94 -7.16 -2.97
N LYS A 80 5.99 -6.33 -2.90
CA LYS A 80 5.98 -5.06 -2.17
C LYS A 80 5.27 -3.91 -2.88
N ASN A 81 4.87 -4.11 -4.13
CA ASN A 81 4.30 -3.06 -4.98
C ASN A 81 2.77 -2.95 -4.83
N LEU A 82 2.14 -3.84 -4.07
CA LEU A 82 0.70 -3.71 -3.77
C LEU A 82 0.42 -2.77 -2.58
N ASP A 83 1.42 -2.59 -1.72
CA ASP A 83 1.28 -1.75 -0.52
C ASP A 83 1.18 -0.28 -0.90
N VAL A 84 0.39 0.46 -0.12
CA VAL A 84 0.31 1.92 -0.24
C VAL A 84 1.42 2.55 0.58
N THR A 85 2.21 3.41 -0.05
CA THR A 85 3.31 4.14 0.56
C THR A 85 2.78 5.40 1.27
N ALA A 86 3.07 5.52 2.56
CA ALA A 86 2.94 6.77 3.29
C ALA A 86 4.06 7.72 2.87
N VAL A 87 3.73 8.90 2.34
CA VAL A 87 4.71 9.92 1.96
C VAL A 87 4.58 11.09 2.93
N LEU A 88 5.67 11.43 3.62
CA LEU A 88 5.75 12.60 4.49
C LEU A 88 6.64 13.67 3.87
N LYS A 89 6.27 14.93 4.06
CA LYS A 89 7.10 16.08 3.76
C LYS A 89 7.28 16.98 4.97
N SER A 90 8.51 17.41 5.21
CA SER A 90 8.84 18.44 6.17
C SER A 90 9.51 19.61 5.45
N SER A 91 8.98 20.82 5.66
CA SER A 91 9.47 22.03 4.98
C SER A 91 9.54 21.89 3.44
N GLY A 92 8.58 21.17 2.85
CA GLY A 92 8.48 20.91 1.42
C GLY A 92 9.33 19.76 0.88
N ASN A 93 10.24 19.18 1.69
CA ASN A 93 11.08 18.07 1.27
C ASN A 93 10.47 16.74 1.68
N ILE A 94 10.46 15.76 0.76
CA ILE A 94 10.04 14.39 1.07
C ILE A 94 11.01 13.79 2.09
N MET A 95 10.47 13.12 3.09
CA MET A 95 11.20 12.43 4.12
C MET A 95 11.36 10.96 3.74
N GLU A 96 12.54 10.42 3.93
CA GLU A 96 12.80 8.99 3.81
C GLU A 96 12.45 8.27 5.12
N ALA A 97 11.85 7.09 4.99
CA ALA A 97 11.62 6.20 6.12
C ALA A 97 12.93 5.51 6.50
N TYR A 98 13.07 5.17 7.77
CA TYR A 98 14.16 4.37 8.30
C TYR A 98 13.64 2.99 8.64
N ASN A 99 14.53 2.00 8.55
CA ASN A 99 14.31 0.68 9.10
C ASN A 99 15.25 0.44 10.29
N SER A 100 14.74 -0.17 11.35
CA SER A 100 15.56 -0.68 12.44
C SER A 100 15.35 -2.19 12.57
N PRO A 101 16.42 -2.98 12.76
CA PRO A 101 16.25 -4.27 13.42
C PRO A 101 15.62 -4.00 14.79
N PHE A 102 14.68 -4.85 15.18
CA PHE A 102 13.86 -4.83 16.39
C PHE A 102 14.33 -3.98 17.61
N PRO A 103 13.41 -3.40 18.40
CA PRO A 103 13.75 -2.99 19.76
C PRO A 103 14.34 -4.18 20.53
N GLN A 104 15.22 -3.91 21.50
CA GLN A 104 15.86 -4.95 22.32
C GLN A 104 14.80 -5.70 23.15
N TYR A 105 14.23 -6.77 22.59
CA TYR A 105 13.32 -7.64 23.31
C TYR A 105 14.05 -8.41 24.40
N SER A 106 13.33 -8.69 25.49
CA SER A 106 13.82 -9.68 26.45
C SER A 106 13.88 -11.07 25.80
N MET A 107 14.70 -11.97 26.35
CA MET A 107 14.75 -13.37 25.89
C MET A 107 13.39 -14.07 26.03
N GLU A 108 12.59 -13.69 27.03
CA GLU A 108 11.26 -14.24 27.26
C GLU A 108 10.29 -13.83 26.14
N ASP A 109 10.30 -12.55 25.76
CA ASP A 109 9.50 -12.03 24.63
C ASP A 109 9.90 -12.72 23.33
N LEU A 110 11.20 -12.89 23.08
CA LEU A 110 11.70 -13.60 21.89
C LEU A 110 11.20 -15.04 21.81
N LEU A 111 11.20 -15.77 22.93
CA LEU A 111 10.72 -17.15 22.98
C LEU A 111 9.20 -17.24 22.79
N ALA A 112 8.43 -16.30 23.37
CA ALA A 112 7.00 -16.20 23.15
C ALA A 112 6.67 -15.93 21.67
N MET A 113 7.34 -14.94 21.07
CA MET A 113 7.22 -14.61 19.65
C MET A 113 7.58 -15.80 18.74
N GLN A 114 8.66 -16.54 19.04
CA GLN A 114 9.04 -17.72 18.27
C GLN A 114 7.95 -18.81 18.28
N LYS A 115 7.31 -19.03 19.43
CA LYS A 115 6.24 -20.02 19.57
C LYS A 115 4.99 -19.61 18.76
N GLU A 116 4.59 -18.34 18.87
CA GLU A 116 3.47 -17.78 18.10
C GLU A 116 3.75 -17.84 16.59
N ASN A 117 4.95 -17.43 16.18
CA ASN A 117 5.39 -17.47 14.79
C ASN A 117 5.37 -18.90 14.22
N LYS A 118 5.73 -19.91 15.01
CA LYS A 118 5.67 -21.31 14.55
C LYS A 118 4.25 -21.77 14.23
N ILE A 119 3.28 -21.39 15.07
CA ILE A 119 1.86 -21.72 14.84
C ILE A 119 1.34 -20.95 13.62
N ALA A 120 1.60 -19.64 13.56
CA ALA A 120 1.20 -18.78 12.44
C ALA A 120 1.78 -19.28 11.11
N ASN A 121 3.07 -19.66 11.09
CA ASN A 121 3.74 -20.21 9.91
C ASN A 121 3.11 -21.53 9.46
N SER A 122 2.77 -22.44 10.38
CA SER A 122 2.07 -23.68 10.04
C SER A 122 0.73 -23.41 9.35
N ILE A 123 -0.05 -22.44 9.88
CA ILE A 123 -1.33 -22.02 9.28
C ILE A 123 -1.10 -21.39 7.90
N LYS A 124 -0.14 -20.47 7.76
CA LYS A 124 0.24 -19.82 6.48
C LYS A 124 0.58 -20.88 5.43
N GLN A 125 1.42 -21.86 5.79
CA GLN A 125 1.84 -22.95 4.91
C GLN A 125 0.69 -23.88 4.50
N ASN A 126 -0.22 -24.22 5.43
CA ASN A 126 -1.38 -25.05 5.09
C ASN A 126 -2.38 -24.31 4.18
N ASN A 127 -2.61 -23.03 4.41
CA ASN A 127 -3.44 -22.20 3.52
C ASN A 127 -2.82 -22.07 2.13
N LEU A 128 -1.50 -21.87 2.05
CA LEU A 128 -0.78 -21.80 0.78
C LEU A 128 -0.86 -23.13 0.00
N ARG A 129 -0.67 -24.27 0.68
CA ARG A 129 -0.82 -25.59 0.04
C ARG A 129 -2.22 -25.82 -0.52
N ARG A 130 -3.26 -25.38 0.20
CA ARG A 130 -4.64 -25.47 -0.29
C ARG A 130 -4.82 -24.61 -1.55
N TRP A 131 -4.34 -23.38 -1.51
CA TRP A 131 -4.36 -22.46 -2.65
C TRP A 131 -3.64 -23.04 -3.88
N MET A 132 -2.46 -23.63 -3.68
CA MET A 132 -1.70 -24.34 -4.73
C MET A 132 -2.53 -25.45 -5.38
N CYS A 133 -3.21 -26.28 -4.58
CA CYS A 133 -4.08 -27.34 -5.10
C CYS A 133 -5.30 -26.80 -5.84
N GLU A 134 -5.97 -25.78 -5.30
CA GLU A 134 -7.18 -25.16 -5.87
C GLU A 134 -6.89 -24.48 -7.23
N HIS A 135 -5.69 -23.92 -7.38
CA HIS A 135 -5.28 -23.18 -8.59
C HIS A 135 -4.29 -23.94 -9.47
N ASN A 136 -3.99 -25.21 -9.15
CA ASN A 136 -3.05 -26.07 -9.87
C ASN A 136 -1.66 -25.42 -10.08
N ILE A 137 -1.13 -24.82 -9.02
CA ILE A 137 0.19 -24.17 -8.99
C ILE A 137 1.20 -25.09 -8.29
N SER A 138 2.32 -25.40 -8.94
CA SER A 138 3.37 -26.26 -8.38
C SER A 138 4.50 -25.50 -7.70
N ASP A 139 4.81 -24.29 -8.14
CA ASP A 139 5.89 -23.46 -7.59
C ASP A 139 5.40 -22.67 -6.36
N ILE A 140 6.09 -22.83 -5.24
CA ILE A 140 5.68 -22.23 -3.96
C ILE A 140 5.78 -20.70 -4.00
N LYS A 141 6.87 -20.15 -4.57
CA LYS A 141 7.06 -18.69 -4.65
C LYS A 141 6.02 -18.04 -5.55
N PHE A 142 5.75 -18.65 -6.70
CA PHE A 142 4.67 -18.24 -7.58
C PHE A 142 3.32 -18.30 -6.88
N ALA A 143 3.05 -19.35 -6.09
CA ALA A 143 1.81 -19.46 -5.34
C ALA A 143 1.65 -18.35 -4.29
N GLU A 144 2.74 -17.97 -3.60
CA GLU A 144 2.73 -16.84 -2.66
C GLU A 144 2.40 -15.53 -3.38
N MET A 145 3.07 -15.24 -4.49
CA MET A 145 2.84 -14.04 -5.30
C MET A 145 1.42 -14.03 -5.91
N ASN A 146 0.98 -15.16 -6.46
CA ASN A 146 -0.36 -15.34 -7.02
C ASN A 146 -1.45 -15.11 -5.97
N LYS A 147 -1.32 -15.71 -4.79
CA LYS A 147 -2.28 -15.58 -3.70
C LYS A 147 -2.36 -14.15 -3.21
N THR A 148 -1.21 -13.54 -2.93
CA THR A 148 -1.12 -12.14 -2.47
C THR A 148 -1.74 -11.18 -3.49
N LEU A 149 -1.47 -11.35 -4.79
CA LEU A 149 -2.10 -10.54 -5.83
C LEU A 149 -3.61 -10.76 -5.88
N SER A 150 -4.05 -12.02 -5.96
CA SER A 150 -5.45 -12.36 -6.16
C SER A 150 -6.35 -11.90 -5.02
N GLU A 151 -5.88 -11.95 -3.79
CA GLU A 151 -6.63 -11.52 -2.60
C GLU A 151 -6.69 -9.98 -2.46
N ASN A 152 -5.83 -9.24 -3.16
CA ASN A 152 -5.74 -7.77 -3.07
C ASN A 152 -6.16 -7.05 -4.36
N ILE A 153 -6.84 -7.72 -5.29
CA ILE A 153 -7.46 -7.06 -6.44
C ILE A 153 -8.80 -6.46 -6.03
N VAL A 154 -8.86 -5.14 -6.02
CA VAL A 154 -10.10 -4.37 -5.90
C VAL A 154 -10.74 -4.23 -7.26
N LEU A 155 -12.00 -4.64 -7.38
CA LEU A 155 -12.81 -4.43 -8.58
C LEU A 155 -13.63 -3.16 -8.41
N LEU A 156 -13.47 -2.21 -9.35
CA LEU A 156 -14.23 -0.97 -9.39
C LEU A 156 -15.09 -0.89 -10.64
N ASN A 157 -16.40 -0.75 -10.43
CA ASN A 157 -17.35 -0.46 -11.49
C ASN A 157 -17.18 0.98 -12.00
N PRO A 158 -17.72 1.29 -13.19
CA PRO A 158 -17.83 2.66 -13.68
C PRO A 158 -18.39 3.62 -12.64
N LYS A 159 -17.72 4.75 -12.44
CA LYS A 159 -18.09 5.82 -11.48
C LYS A 159 -18.14 5.41 -10.01
N GLU A 160 -17.79 4.16 -9.67
CA GLU A 160 -17.78 3.67 -8.30
C GLU A 160 -16.68 4.33 -7.48
N GLU A 161 -16.98 4.56 -6.20
CA GLU A 161 -16.04 4.99 -5.21
C GLU A 161 -16.11 4.02 -4.04
N ILE A 162 -14.96 3.49 -3.65
CA ILE A 162 -14.82 2.72 -2.41
C ILE A 162 -14.09 3.57 -1.38
N SER A 163 -14.40 3.31 -0.12
CA SER A 163 -13.80 4.00 1.02
C SER A 163 -13.34 2.99 2.05
N TRP A 164 -12.14 3.17 2.58
CA TRP A 164 -11.65 2.43 3.74
C TRP A 164 -10.92 3.37 4.71
N SER A 165 -10.63 2.86 5.89
CA SER A 165 -9.84 3.58 6.89
C SER A 165 -8.55 2.83 7.16
N ILE A 166 -7.45 3.56 7.28
CA ILE A 166 -6.15 3.04 7.66
C ILE A 166 -5.59 3.86 8.81
N PHE A 167 -4.87 3.21 9.72
CA PHE A 167 -4.16 3.88 10.78
C PHE A 167 -2.73 4.14 10.35
N PHE A 168 -2.28 5.37 10.55
CA PHE A 168 -0.92 5.79 10.27
C PHE A 168 -0.26 6.23 11.58
N ARG A 169 0.86 5.61 11.91
CA ARG A 169 1.72 5.99 13.04
C ARG A 169 3.12 6.26 12.49
N PRO A 170 3.55 7.52 12.39
CA PRO A 170 4.85 7.83 11.81
C PRO A 170 6.03 7.18 12.54
N SER A 171 5.90 6.99 13.85
CA SER A 171 6.89 6.36 14.73
C SER A 171 6.94 4.83 14.62
N SER A 172 5.92 4.21 14.00
CA SER A 172 5.83 2.76 13.83
C SER A 172 4.87 2.45 12.69
N LEU A 173 5.41 2.35 11.49
CA LEU A 173 4.68 1.79 10.36
C LEU A 173 4.50 0.28 10.53
N ASP A 174 3.49 -0.26 9.87
CA ASP A 174 3.18 -1.69 9.95
C ASP A 174 4.38 -2.54 9.53
N CYS A 175 4.59 -3.60 10.30
CA CYS A 175 5.68 -4.54 10.10
C CYS A 175 5.40 -5.35 8.81
N LEU A 176 6.18 -5.12 7.76
CA LEU A 176 6.00 -5.81 6.47
C LEU A 176 6.40 -7.29 6.54
N ASP A 177 7.39 -7.58 7.36
CA ASP A 177 7.86 -8.90 7.76
C ASP A 177 8.41 -8.72 9.18
N CYS A 178 8.09 -9.64 10.09
CA CYS A 178 8.42 -9.62 11.53
C CYS A 178 9.93 -9.63 11.84
N ASP A 179 10.74 -8.86 11.12
CA ASP A 179 12.19 -8.70 11.28
C ASP A 179 12.62 -7.22 11.27
N LEU A 180 11.81 -6.32 10.69
CA LEU A 180 12.14 -4.90 10.53
C LEU A 180 10.97 -3.98 10.88
N TYR A 181 11.28 -2.92 11.63
CA TYR A 181 10.34 -1.83 11.94
C TYR A 181 10.67 -0.64 11.06
N PHE A 182 9.64 -0.12 10.40
CA PHE A 182 9.74 1.08 9.59
C PHE A 182 9.22 2.29 10.37
N PHE A 183 9.91 3.42 10.30
CA PHE A 183 9.52 4.64 10.99
C PHE A 183 10.08 5.89 10.30
N TYR A 184 9.50 7.03 10.60
CA TYR A 184 10.01 8.34 10.21
C TYR A 184 10.68 9.02 11.41
N MET A 185 11.89 9.58 11.20
CA MET A 185 12.52 10.44 12.21
C MET A 185 11.84 11.81 12.18
N LEU A 186 10.98 12.06 13.17
CA LEU A 186 10.23 13.30 13.27
C LEU A 186 10.80 14.22 14.35
N LYS A 187 10.75 15.52 14.08
CA LYS A 187 11.02 16.53 15.09
C LYS A 187 9.79 16.71 15.98
N GLU A 188 9.99 16.85 17.28
CA GLU A 188 8.91 17.24 18.19
C GLU A 188 8.24 18.52 17.76
N ASP A 189 6.93 18.58 17.98
CA ASP A 189 6.07 19.74 17.70
C ASP A 189 6.24 20.24 16.26
N SER A 190 5.99 19.35 15.29
CA SER A 190 6.18 19.64 13.86
C SER A 190 4.96 19.37 13.00
N ASP A 191 4.72 20.29 12.06
CA ASP A 191 3.71 20.11 11.01
C ASP A 191 4.33 19.44 9.78
N LEU A 192 3.62 18.45 9.25
CA LEU A 192 4.04 17.65 8.12
C LEU A 192 2.93 17.59 7.08
N ASP A 193 3.30 17.61 5.81
CA ASP A 193 2.35 17.28 4.75
C ASP A 193 2.42 15.76 4.51
N PHE A 194 1.25 15.12 4.52
CA PHE A 194 1.10 13.68 4.34
C PHE A 194 0.30 13.40 3.08
N ALA A 195 0.78 12.43 2.30
CA ALA A 195 0.08 11.88 1.13
C ALA A 195 0.25 10.36 1.10
N LEU A 196 -0.58 9.70 0.30
CA LEU A 196 -0.44 8.31 -0.06
C LEU A 196 0.01 8.19 -1.52
N LEU A 197 0.98 7.32 -1.77
CA LEU A 197 1.44 6.94 -3.09
C LEU A 197 1.24 5.44 -3.26
N HIS A 198 0.61 5.02 -4.35
CA HIS A 198 0.50 3.62 -4.73
C HIS A 198 0.98 3.48 -6.17
N CYS A 199 1.83 2.50 -6.44
CA CYS A 199 2.33 2.26 -7.80
C CYS A 199 2.32 0.78 -8.16
N VAL A 200 1.76 0.47 -9.31
CA VAL A 200 1.64 -0.89 -9.84
C VAL A 200 2.21 -0.94 -11.24
N ASP A 201 3.03 -1.94 -11.50
CA ASP A 201 3.52 -2.28 -12.83
C ASP A 201 2.71 -3.42 -13.45
N ASP A 202 2.52 -3.41 -14.77
CA ASP A 202 1.70 -4.39 -15.48
C ASP A 202 2.29 -5.81 -15.42
N SER A 203 3.61 -5.95 -15.22
CA SER A 203 4.25 -7.23 -15.03
C SER A 203 3.71 -8.01 -13.83
N ILE A 204 3.04 -7.35 -12.86
CA ILE A 204 2.46 -8.05 -11.71
C ILE A 204 1.40 -9.07 -12.12
N TYR A 205 0.66 -8.80 -13.20
CA TYR A 205 -0.40 -9.69 -13.67
C TYR A 205 0.12 -10.98 -14.30
N THR A 206 1.44 -11.11 -14.51
CA THR A 206 2.09 -12.38 -14.88
C THR A 206 1.94 -13.45 -13.79
N TYR A 207 1.71 -13.05 -12.55
CA TYR A 207 1.47 -13.98 -11.44
C TYR A 207 0.05 -14.53 -11.41
N LEU A 208 -0.89 -14.04 -12.23
CA LEU A 208 -2.23 -14.62 -12.33
C LEU A 208 -2.24 -15.88 -13.21
N THR A 209 -3.03 -16.88 -12.82
CA THR A 209 -3.32 -18.02 -13.69
C THR A 209 -4.23 -17.62 -14.84
N GLU A 210 -4.27 -18.42 -15.91
CA GLU A 210 -5.16 -18.16 -17.05
C GLU A 210 -6.65 -18.13 -16.63
N ASP A 211 -7.06 -19.00 -15.70
CA ASP A 211 -8.41 -18.99 -15.15
C ASP A 211 -8.72 -17.68 -14.40
N GLN A 212 -7.77 -17.14 -13.65
CA GLN A 212 -7.93 -15.85 -12.96
C GLN A 212 -7.96 -14.69 -13.95
N LYS A 213 -7.10 -14.68 -14.98
CA LYS A 213 -7.13 -13.68 -16.05
C LYS A 213 -8.45 -13.70 -16.81
N SER A 214 -8.99 -14.88 -17.09
CA SER A 214 -10.30 -15.05 -17.74
C SER A 214 -11.42 -14.41 -16.92
N LYS A 215 -11.41 -14.60 -15.59
CA LYS A 215 -12.37 -13.94 -14.67
C LYS A 215 -12.26 -12.40 -14.67
N LEU A 216 -11.08 -11.86 -14.98
CA LEU A 216 -10.82 -10.42 -15.06
C LEU A 216 -10.96 -9.84 -16.47
N SER A 217 -11.30 -10.63 -17.49
CA SER A 217 -11.34 -10.20 -18.89
C SER A 217 -12.27 -9.02 -19.18
N GLY A 218 -13.30 -8.80 -18.34
CA GLY A 218 -14.19 -7.63 -18.42
C GLY A 218 -13.64 -6.36 -17.77
N TYR A 219 -12.48 -6.41 -17.12
CA TYR A 219 -11.87 -5.32 -16.39
C TYR A 219 -10.60 -4.83 -17.08
N LYS A 220 -10.39 -3.51 -17.07
CA LYS A 220 -9.08 -2.92 -17.34
C LYS A 220 -8.18 -3.16 -16.14
N LEU A 221 -7.05 -3.80 -16.40
CA LEU A 221 -6.01 -4.02 -15.40
C LEU A 221 -5.28 -2.69 -15.17
N TYR A 222 -5.28 -2.20 -13.93
CA TYR A 222 -4.64 -0.94 -13.59
C TYR A 222 -3.11 -1.07 -13.53
N SER A 223 -2.41 -0.16 -14.21
CA SER A 223 -0.96 0.04 -14.05
C SER A 223 -0.66 1.54 -14.05
N GLY A 224 0.36 1.93 -13.29
CA GLY A 224 0.78 3.31 -13.09
C GLY A 224 0.74 3.77 -11.64
N GLU A 225 0.89 5.08 -11.45
CA GLU A 225 0.98 5.73 -10.14
C GLU A 225 -0.33 6.42 -9.74
N LEU A 226 -0.76 6.18 -8.50
CA LEU A 226 -1.81 6.94 -7.82
C LEU A 226 -1.19 7.74 -6.68
N LEU A 227 -1.24 9.05 -6.80
CA LEU A 227 -0.92 9.98 -5.72
C LEU A 227 -2.21 10.59 -5.18
N SER A 228 -2.37 10.59 -3.86
CA SER A 228 -3.50 11.25 -3.21
C SER A 228 -3.34 12.78 -3.17
N ASN A 229 -4.37 13.49 -2.73
CA ASN A 229 -4.18 14.83 -2.19
C ASN A 229 -3.29 14.80 -0.93
N GLU A 230 -2.74 15.96 -0.59
CA GLU A 230 -2.01 16.17 0.65
C GLU A 230 -2.97 16.59 1.77
N ILE A 231 -2.66 16.18 3.00
CA ILE A 231 -3.27 16.65 4.23
C ILE A 231 -2.18 17.05 5.22
N LYS A 232 -2.49 17.99 6.12
CA LYS A 232 -1.58 18.35 7.20
C LYS A 232 -1.77 17.43 8.39
N ILE A 233 -0.67 16.93 8.94
CA ILE A 233 -0.63 16.25 10.23
C ILE A 233 0.34 16.99 11.15
N HIS A 234 0.00 17.07 12.43
CA HIS A 234 0.83 17.68 13.45
C HIS A 234 1.37 16.58 14.37
N TYR A 235 2.70 16.43 14.44
CA TYR A 235 3.38 15.45 15.26
C TYR A 235 3.82 16.04 16.59
N ASN A 236 3.46 15.36 17.67
CA ASN A 236 3.86 15.68 19.04
C ASN A 236 3.90 14.37 19.84
N SER A 237 5.08 13.93 20.28
CA SER A 237 5.20 12.77 21.19
C SER A 237 4.85 13.20 22.61
N MET A 238 3.55 13.38 22.86
CA MET A 238 3.10 13.44 24.23
C MET A 238 3.24 12.02 24.81
N THR A 239 4.26 11.81 25.64
CA THR A 239 4.28 10.70 26.58
C THR A 239 3.01 10.80 27.43
N VAL A 240 2.16 9.78 27.38
CA VAL A 240 1.07 9.64 28.36
C VAL A 240 1.77 9.54 29.73
N PRO A 241 1.51 10.44 30.69
CA PRO A 241 2.07 10.30 32.03
C PRO A 241 1.58 8.97 32.62
N ASP A 242 2.51 8.18 33.17
CA ASP A 242 2.21 6.97 33.94
C ASP A 242 1.17 7.20 35.05
#